data_AF-B9SP47-F1
#
_entry.id   AF-B9SP47-F1
#
_cell.length_a   1.000
_cell.length_b   1.000
_cell.length_c   1.000
_cell.angle_alpha   90.00
_cell.angle_beta   90.00
_cell.angle_gamma   90.00
#
_symmetry.space_group_name_H-M   'P 1'
#
loop_
_entity.id
_entity.type
_entity.pdbx_description
1 polymer ?
#
loop_
_entity_poly.entity_id
_entity_poly.type
_entity_poly.pdbx_seq_one_letter_code
_entity_poly.pdbx_strand_id
1 'polypeptide(L)' 'MKGMRWKLVSEETKHFYFNEFKNMCLWEEVVNAPVRDAWKKKVATRYRDKICKIKKAGKKPKFME' A
#
# COMPACT_ATOMS: atom_id res chain seq x y z
N MET A 1 -8.01 9.82 -13.10
CA MET A 1 -7.87 8.42 -12.65
C MET A 1 -8.48 8.24 -11.25
N LYS A 2 -9.51 7.39 -11.11
CA LYS A 2 -9.96 6.95 -9.78
C LYS A 2 -8.93 5.94 -9.26
N GLY A 3 -8.09 6.35 -8.31
CA GLY A 3 -7.18 5.40 -7.63
C GLY A 3 -7.98 4.23 -7.06
N MET A 4 -7.57 3.00 -7.37
CA MET A 4 -8.15 1.79 -6.78
C MET A 4 -8.02 1.87 -5.26
N ARG A 5 -8.93 1.32 -4.45
CA ARG A 5 -8.77 1.32 -2.99
C ARG A 5 -7.98 0.08 -2.59
N TRP A 6 -7.02 0.16 -1.65
CA TRP A 6 -6.26 -1.01 -1.18
C TRP A 6 -7.17 -2.18 -0.74
N LYS A 7 -8.32 -1.87 -0.14
CA LYS A 7 -9.34 -2.87 0.24
C LYS A 7 -9.93 -3.64 -0.95
N LEU A 8 -9.91 -3.06 -2.15
CA LEU A 8 -10.42 -3.67 -3.39
C LEU A 8 -9.35 -4.45 -4.16
N VAL A 9 -8.08 -4.36 -3.75
CA VAL A 9 -7.02 -5.21 -4.31
C VAL A 9 -7.30 -6.65 -3.88
N SER A 10 -7.23 -7.59 -4.82
CA SER A 10 -7.46 -9.01 -4.55
C SER A 10 -6.47 -9.54 -3.50
N GLU A 11 -6.88 -10.58 -2.77
CA GLU A 11 -5.97 -11.22 -1.81
C GLU A 11 -4.77 -11.84 -2.50
N GLU A 12 -4.95 -12.45 -3.68
CA GLU A 12 -3.87 -12.99 -4.49
C GLU A 12 -2.77 -11.94 -4.77
N THR A 13 -3.16 -10.75 -5.25
CA THR A 13 -2.19 -9.67 -5.49
C THR A 13 -1.52 -9.19 -4.20
N LYS A 14 -2.24 -9.15 -3.07
CA LYS A 14 -1.64 -8.82 -1.77
C LYS A 14 -0.63 -9.88 -1.32
N HIS A 15 -0.93 -11.16 -1.56
CA HIS A 15 -0.03 -12.28 -1.27
C HIS A 15 1.22 -12.24 -2.13
N PHE A 16 1.08 -11.96 -3.43
CA PHE A 16 2.20 -11.77 -4.34
C PHE A 16 3.18 -10.71 -3.84
N TYR A 17 2.69 -9.50 -3.54
CA TYR A 17 3.54 -8.42 -3.02
C TYR A 17 4.15 -8.72 -1.65
N PHE A 18 3.44 -9.48 -0.81
CA PHE A 18 4.00 -9.90 0.47
C PHE A 18 5.13 -10.91 0.29
N ASN A 19 5.02 -11.81 -0.69
CA ASN A 19 6.07 -12.78 -0.99
C ASN A 19 7.33 -12.11 -1.58
N GLU A 20 7.16 -11.12 -2.45
CA GLU A 20 8.27 -10.26 -2.91
C GLU A 20 8.95 -9.54 -1.73
N PHE A 21 8.18 -8.97 -0.81
CA PHE A 21 8.72 -8.36 0.40
C PHE A 21 9.49 -9.37 1.25
N LYS A 22 9.03 -10.63 1.30
CA LYS A 22 9.71 -11.69 2.03
C LYS A 22 11.10 -11.98 1.48
N ASN A 23 11.26 -12.05 0.17
CA ASN A 23 12.55 -12.32 -0.47
C ASN A 23 13.64 -11.27 -0.18
N MET A 24 13.26 -10.09 0.32
CA MET A 24 14.18 -8.99 0.64
C MET A 24 14.70 -9.05 2.09
N CYS A 25 14.28 -10.03 2.91
CA CYS A 25 14.63 -10.13 4.33
C CYS A 25 14.88 -11.59 4.74
N LEU A 26 15.61 -11.82 5.83
CA LEU A 26 15.69 -13.11 6.51
C LEU A 26 14.51 -13.23 7.48
N TRP A 27 13.77 -14.34 7.43
CA TRP A 27 12.56 -14.55 8.24
C TRP A 27 12.71 -15.77 9.13
N GLU A 28 12.45 -15.59 10.42
CA GLU A 28 12.12 -16.71 11.30
C GLU A 28 10.62 -17.02 11.18
N GLU A 29 10.24 -18.30 11.13
CA GLU A 29 8.84 -18.70 10.96
C GLU A 29 7.92 -18.15 12.06
N VAL A 30 8.47 -17.97 13.27
CA VAL A 30 7.74 -17.47 14.45
C VAL A 30 7.31 -16.01 14.28
N VAL A 31 8.02 -15.22 13.47
CA VAL A 31 7.71 -13.79 13.26
C VAL A 31 6.87 -13.52 12.00
N ASN A 32 6.57 -14.55 11.20
CA ASN A 32 5.85 -14.38 9.93
C ASN A 32 4.46 -13.75 10.10
N ALA A 33 3.66 -14.25 11.05
CA ALA A 33 2.31 -13.75 11.29
C ALA A 33 2.26 -12.28 11.76
N PRO A 34 3.00 -11.87 12.82
CA PRO A 34 2.99 -10.47 13.28
C PRO A 34 3.58 -9.52 12.24
N VAL A 35 4.62 -9.92 11.50
CA VAL A 35 5.21 -9.09 10.44
C VAL A 35 4.25 -8.94 9.27
N ARG A 36 3.48 -9.98 8.90
CA ARG A 36 2.44 -9.88 7.86
C ARG A 36 1.37 -8.86 8.22
N ASP A 37 0.91 -8.84 9.46
CA ASP A 37 -0.10 -7.88 9.90
C ASP A 37 0.44 -6.45 9.99
N ALA A 38 1.66 -6.28 10.50
CA ALA A 38 2.33 -4.98 10.48
C ALA A 38 2.53 -4.45 9.06
N TRP A 39 2.94 -5.33 8.13
CA TRP A 39 3.12 -5.00 6.72
C TRP A 39 1.80 -4.57 6.07
N LYS A 40 0.71 -5.33 6.25
CA LYS A 40 -0.62 -4.98 5.71
C LYS A 40 -1.07 -3.58 6.15
N LYS A 41 -0.90 -3.25 7.44
CA LYS A 41 -1.23 -1.92 7.99
C LYS A 41 -0.39 -0.81 7.33
N LYS A 42 0.93 -1.02 7.22
CA LYS A 42 1.86 -0.04 6.65
C LYS A 42 1.61 0.20 5.16
N VAL A 43 1.35 -0.85 4.39
CA VAL A 43 1.02 -0.75 2.97
C VAL A 43 -0.30 -0.03 2.75
N ALA A 44 -1.34 -0.34 3.53
CA ALA A 44 -2.63 0.35 3.44
C ALA A 44 -2.49 1.88 3.64
N THR A 45 -1.72 2.30 4.64
CA THR A 45 -1.44 3.73 4.91
C THR A 45 -0.66 4.36 3.76
N ARG A 46 0.44 3.75 3.32
CA ARG A 46 1.26 4.28 2.21
C ARG A 46 0.48 4.39 0.91
N TYR A 47 -0.35 3.39 0.62
CA TYR A 47 -1.21 3.38 -0.55
C TYR A 47 -2.25 4.51 -0.48
N ARG A 48 -2.90 4.69 0.67
CA ARG A 48 -3.84 5.80 0.91
C ARG A 48 -3.16 7.16 0.69
N ASP A 49 -1.99 7.36 1.26
CA ASP A 49 -1.22 8.60 1.11
C ASP A 49 -0.84 8.87 -0.35
N LYS A 50 -0.39 7.84 -1.07
CA LYS A 50 -0.07 7.95 -2.50
C LYS A 50 -1.28 8.36 -3.32
N ILE A 51 -2.44 7.71 -3.11
CA ILE A 51 -3.69 8.10 -3.79
C ILE A 51 -4.13 9.51 -3.41
N CYS A 52 -4.00 9.91 -2.14
CA CYS A 52 -4.29 11.28 -1.69
C CYS A 52 -3.39 12.30 -2.39
N LYS A 53 -2.08 12.03 -2.49
CA LYS A 53 -1.14 12.88 -3.23
C LYS A 53 -1.50 12.99 -4.70
N ILE A 54 -1.81 11.87 -5.37
CA ILE A 54 -2.26 11.87 -6.78
C ILE A 54 -3.53 12.71 -6.95
N LYS A 55 -4.51 12.57 -6.04
CA LYS A 55 -5.74 13.37 -6.07
C LYS A 55 -5.48 14.86 -5.85
N LYS A 56 -4.55 15.23 -4.96
CA LYS A 56 -4.14 16.62 -4.74
C LYS A 56 -3.39 17.18 -5.94
N ALA A 57 -2.49 16.41 -6.56
CA ALA A 57 -1.76 16.82 -7.75
C ALA A 57 -2.68 17.03 -8.97
N GLY A 58 -3.76 16.25 -9.09
CA GLY A 58 -4.80 16.47 -10.11
C GLY A 58 -5.73 17.66 -9.83
N LYS A 59 -5.69 18.24 -8.63
CA LYS A 59 -6.38 19.48 -8.27
C LYS A 59 -5.35 20.61 -8.25
N LYS A 60 -5.06 21.22 -9.42
CA LYS A 60 -4.42 22.54 -9.42
C LYS A 60 -5.29 23.49 -8.58
N PRO A 61 -4.74 24.24 -7.60
CA PRO A 61 -5.51 25.28 -6.95
C PRO A 61 -5.92 26.31 -8.00
N LYS A 62 -7.23 26.58 -8.14
CA LYS A 62 -7.77 27.68 -8.95
C LYS A 62 -7.70 29.00 -8.18
N PHE A 63 -6.54 29.35 -7.66
CA PHE A 63 -6.31 30.67 -7.07
C PHE A 63 -4.96 31.17 -7.57
N MET A 64 -5.03 31.89 -8.69
CA MET A 64 -4.15 32.96 -9.17
C MET A 64 -4.62 33.25 -10.60
N GLU A 65 -5.75 33.95 -10.68
CA GLU A 65 -6.07 34.86 -11.78
C GLU A 65 -5.80 36.28 -11.25
#